data_AF-A0A7C1VMF6-F1
#
_entry.id   AF-A0A7C1VMF6-F1
#
_cell.length_a   1.000
_cell.length_b   1.000
_cell.length_c   1.000
_cell.angle_alpha   90.00
_cell.angle_beta   90.00
_cell.angle_gamma   90.00
#
_symmetry.space_group_name_H-M   'P 1'
#
loop_
_entity.id
_entity.type
_entity.pdbx_description
1 polymer ?
#
loop_
_entity_poly.entity_id
_entity_poly.type
_entity_poly.pdbx_seq_one_letter_code
_entity_poly.pdbx_strand_id
1 'polypeptide(L)'
;MDRDYFNQLYHYGSKNNKAPKPFCFAGRFLFDRERFKENKGLFYPHGDVHLYLSSPDPAFIARLYNGLLGIKTFPYQNFELERGKIIMLNERKLSSKAVTFKTLSPILIERVENGKERPILPIDKKISQPSPEDNPDFKRFVNYPSLTEGASGRLPTRKTR
;
A
#
# COMPACT_ATOMS: atom_id res chain seq x y z
N MET A 1 -1.50 11.97 -19.00
CA MET A 1 -2.22 11.23 -17.94
C MET A 1 -3.35 10.47 -18.61
N ASP A 2 -3.46 9.16 -18.41
CA ASP A 2 -4.54 8.36 -19.01
C ASP A 2 -5.83 8.57 -18.19
N ARG A 3 -6.78 9.31 -18.79
CA ARG A 3 -8.05 9.67 -18.12
C ARG A 3 -8.99 8.48 -17.98
N ASP A 4 -8.95 7.54 -18.92
CA ASP A 4 -9.84 6.38 -18.90
C ASP A 4 -9.44 5.43 -17.78
N TYR A 5 -8.14 5.18 -17.63
CA TYR A 5 -7.62 4.38 -16.53
C TYR A 5 -7.85 5.04 -15.17
N PHE A 6 -7.68 6.37 -15.08
CA PHE A 6 -8.04 7.12 -13.87
C PHE A 6 -9.52 6.93 -13.53
N ASN A 7 -10.41 7.04 -14.52
CA ASN A 7 -11.84 6.88 -14.31
C ASN A 7 -12.22 5.47 -13.88
N GLN A 8 -11.63 4.43 -14.48
CA GLN A 8 -11.83 3.05 -14.05
C GLN A 8 -11.37 2.84 -12.59
N LEU A 9 -10.25 3.47 -12.22
CA LEU A 9 -9.67 3.31 -10.90
C LEU A 9 -10.50 4.02 -9.82
N TYR A 10 -11.04 5.21 -10.09
CA TYR A 10 -11.69 6.05 -9.08
C TYR A 10 -13.23 6.14 -9.19
N HIS A 11 -13.84 5.72 -10.30
CA HIS A 11 -15.28 5.82 -10.53
C HIS A 11 -15.92 4.47 -10.88
N TYR A 12 -17.18 4.30 -10.46
CA TYR A 12 -18.05 3.19 -10.79
C TYR A 12 -19.41 3.76 -11.20
N GLY A 13 -19.60 3.93 -12.52
CA GLY A 13 -20.69 4.73 -13.07
C GLY A 13 -20.60 6.18 -12.58
N SER A 14 -21.67 6.69 -11.97
CA SER A 14 -21.72 8.04 -11.38
C SER A 14 -21.22 8.10 -9.92
N LYS A 15 -20.77 6.98 -9.34
CA LYS A 15 -20.34 6.90 -7.93
C LYS A 15 -18.83 6.72 -7.82
N ASN A 16 -18.28 6.98 -6.63
CA ASN A 16 -16.89 6.66 -6.32
C ASN A 16 -16.68 5.15 -6.25
N ASN A 17 -15.60 4.69 -6.87
CA ASN A 17 -15.20 3.29 -6.80
C ASN A 17 -14.63 2.98 -5.40
N LYS A 18 -15.34 2.13 -4.64
CA LYS A 18 -14.95 1.68 -3.30
C LYS A 18 -13.97 0.48 -3.30
N ALA A 19 -13.66 -0.08 -4.47
CA ALA A 19 -12.68 -1.15 -4.57
C ALA A 19 -11.30 -0.66 -4.10
N PRO A 20 -10.54 -1.49 -3.36
CA PRO A 20 -9.16 -1.21 -3.02
C PRO A 20 -8.36 -0.87 -4.28
N LYS A 21 -7.54 0.17 -4.20
CA LYS A 21 -6.66 0.53 -5.32
C LYS A 21 -5.48 -0.45 -5.32
N PRO A 22 -5.05 -0.95 -6.48
CA PRO A 22 -4.05 -2.01 -6.56
C PRO A 22 -2.65 -1.42 -6.41
N PHE A 23 -2.39 -0.58 -5.41
CA PHE A 23 -1.07 -0.04 -5.15
C PHE A 23 -0.92 0.41 -3.70
N CYS A 24 0.32 0.46 -3.24
CA CYS A 24 0.70 1.10 -1.98
C CYS A 24 1.96 1.95 -2.19
N PHE A 25 2.23 2.85 -1.25
CA PHE A 25 3.41 3.70 -1.30
C PHE A 25 3.97 3.97 0.09
N ALA A 26 5.23 4.39 0.13
CA ALA A 26 5.90 4.85 1.33
C ALA A 26 6.88 5.99 0.99
N GLY A 27 6.79 7.08 1.75
CA GLY A 27 7.78 8.15 1.72
C GLY A 27 8.86 7.92 2.77
N ARG A 28 10.13 8.06 2.39
CA ARG A 28 11.26 8.08 3.30
C ARG A 28 12.14 9.28 3.04
N PHE A 29 12.48 9.96 4.11
CA PHE A 29 13.25 11.19 4.11
C PHE A 29 13.93 11.32 5.47
N LEU A 30 15.05 12.03 5.51
CA LEU A 30 15.63 12.41 6.79
C LEU A 30 14.83 13.59 7.33
N PHE A 31 14.47 13.52 8.61
CA PHE A 31 13.65 14.52 9.26
C PHE A 31 14.51 15.51 10.01
N ASP A 32 14.35 16.80 9.70
CA ASP A 32 14.95 17.87 10.48
C ASP A 32 14.15 18.07 11.79
N ARG A 33 14.63 17.42 12.85
CA ARG A 33 13.97 17.43 14.17
C ARG A 33 13.93 18.81 14.80
N GLU A 34 14.93 19.65 14.57
CA GLU A 34 15.01 20.96 15.22
C GLU A 34 14.04 21.93 14.55
N ARG A 35 14.05 22.01 13.21
CA ARG A 35 13.08 22.84 12.48
C ARG A 35 11.63 22.43 12.71
N PHE A 36 11.37 21.13 12.87
CA PHE A 36 10.02 20.65 13.17
C PHE A 36 9.50 21.11 14.53
N LYS A 37 10.37 21.18 15.56
CA LYS A 37 9.97 21.66 16.90
C LYS A 37 9.53 23.13 16.86
N GLU A 38 10.23 23.93 16.06
CA GLU A 38 9.97 25.37 15.88
C GLU A 38 8.68 25.61 15.07
N ASN A 39 8.50 24.85 13.98
CA ASN A 39 7.42 25.05 13.01
C ASN A 39 6.48 23.83 12.96
N LYS A 40 5.83 23.55 14.10
CA LYS A 40 4.91 22.42 14.31
C LYS A 40 3.89 22.30 13.17
N GLY A 41 4.12 21.38 12.23
CA GLY A 41 3.19 21.06 11.14
C GLY A 41 3.75 21.14 9.72
N LEU A 42 4.94 21.74 9.53
CA LEU A 42 5.58 21.79 8.21
C LEU A 42 6.51 20.59 8.00
N PHE A 43 6.51 20.05 6.78
CA PHE A 43 7.36 18.94 6.37
C PHE A 43 8.71 19.50 5.91
N TYR A 44 9.78 19.21 6.67
CA TYR A 44 11.13 19.64 6.34
C TYR A 44 12.03 18.42 6.08
N PRO A 45 12.14 17.96 4.82
CA PRO A 45 13.07 16.91 4.47
C PRO A 45 14.49 17.49 4.52
N HIS A 46 15.40 16.76 5.13
CA HIS A 46 16.83 17.03 5.03
C HIS A 46 17.42 16.16 3.92
N GLY A 47 17.73 16.76 2.78
CA GLY A 47 18.23 16.05 1.60
C GLY A 47 17.13 15.33 0.81
N ASP A 48 17.48 14.20 0.20
CA ASP A 48 16.61 13.51 -0.75
C ASP A 48 15.37 12.90 -0.09
N VAL A 49 14.24 12.96 -0.81
CA VAL A 49 13.00 12.26 -0.49
C VAL A 49 12.87 11.05 -1.40
N HIS A 50 12.81 9.87 -0.81
CA HIS A 50 12.57 8.61 -1.52
C HIS A 50 11.10 8.23 -1.46
N LEU A 51 10.48 8.07 -2.63
CA LEU A 51 9.13 7.54 -2.77
C LEU A 51 9.21 6.10 -3.27
N TYR A 52 8.79 5.15 -2.42
CA TYR A 52 8.62 3.75 -2.78
C TYR A 52 7.18 3.54 -3.23
N LEU A 53 6.99 2.90 -4.38
CA LEU A 53 5.69 2.55 -4.94
C LEU A 53 5.70 1.06 -5.28
N SER A 54 4.62 0.37 -4.93
CA SER A 54 4.44 -1.04 -5.25
C SER A 54 3.01 -1.30 -5.71
N SER A 55 2.85 -2.24 -6.64
CA SER A 55 1.57 -2.63 -7.19
C SER A 55 1.67 -4.07 -7.74
N PRO A 56 0.65 -4.91 -7.52
CA PRO A 56 0.53 -6.18 -8.22
C PRO A 56 0.06 -6.03 -9.67
N ASP A 57 -0.31 -4.81 -10.13
CA ASP A 57 -0.74 -4.52 -11.50
C ASP A 57 0.42 -3.90 -12.30
N PRO A 58 1.05 -4.64 -13.22
CA PRO A 58 2.13 -4.10 -14.06
C PRO A 58 1.66 -2.95 -14.96
N ALA A 59 0.40 -2.94 -15.39
CA ALA A 59 -0.14 -1.87 -16.22
C ALA A 59 -0.24 -0.56 -15.43
N PHE A 60 -0.61 -0.63 -14.15
CA PHE A 60 -0.55 0.52 -13.24
C PHE A 60 0.85 1.12 -13.19
N ILE A 61 1.87 0.29 -12.94
CA ILE A 61 3.26 0.75 -12.81
C ILE A 61 3.78 1.38 -14.10
N ALA A 62 3.51 0.78 -15.27
CA ALA A 62 3.94 1.33 -16.55
C ALA A 62 3.32 2.72 -16.82
N ARG A 63 2.02 2.87 -16.53
CA ARG A 63 1.30 4.15 -16.69
C ARG A 63 1.83 5.20 -15.71
N LEU A 64 2.06 4.83 -14.46
CA LEU A 64 2.61 5.70 -13.44
C LEU A 64 4.02 6.17 -13.81
N TYR A 65 4.90 5.25 -14.23
CA TYR A 65 6.26 5.55 -14.66
C TYR A 65 6.28 6.60 -15.79
N ASN A 66 5.48 6.38 -16.83
CA ASN A 66 5.37 7.32 -17.95
C ASN A 66 4.81 8.68 -17.52
N GLY A 67 3.85 8.70 -16.58
CA GLY A 67 3.34 9.93 -15.98
C GLY A 67 4.42 10.69 -15.22
N LEU A 68 5.18 10.00 -14.37
CA LEU A 68 6.24 10.60 -13.57
C LEU A 68 7.39 11.13 -14.43
N LEU A 69 7.75 10.47 -15.55
CA LEU A 69 8.77 10.99 -16.47
C LEU A 69 8.43 12.40 -16.99
N GLY A 70 7.14 12.66 -17.24
CA GLY A 70 6.64 13.95 -17.70
C GLY A 70 6.59 15.03 -16.62
N ILE A 71 6.69 14.66 -15.34
CA ILE A 71 6.67 15.61 -14.22
C ILE A 71 8.10 15.83 -13.76
N LYS A 72 8.62 17.06 -13.93
CA LYS A 72 9.97 17.41 -13.48
C LYS A 72 9.98 17.89 -12.04
N THR A 73 8.96 18.64 -11.65
CA THR A 73 8.89 19.22 -10.32
C THR A 73 7.50 19.08 -9.73
N PHE A 74 7.44 19.00 -8.41
CA PHE A 74 6.22 18.81 -7.63
C PHE A 74 6.15 19.91 -6.56
N PRO A 75 5.23 20.87 -6.68
CA PRO A 75 4.99 21.83 -5.60
C PRO A 75 4.38 21.10 -4.40
N TYR A 76 4.94 21.29 -3.21
CA TYR A 76 4.41 20.73 -1.97
C TYR A 76 4.57 21.72 -0.83
N GLN A 77 3.45 22.11 -0.23
CA GLN A 77 3.40 23.17 0.78
C GLN A 77 4.09 24.45 0.28
N ASN A 78 5.20 24.85 0.91
CA ASN A 78 5.96 26.06 0.61
C ASN A 78 7.31 25.78 -0.08
N PHE A 79 7.51 24.57 -0.60
CA PHE A 79 8.72 24.22 -1.34
C PHE A 79 8.38 23.38 -2.58
N GLU A 80 9.39 23.16 -3.40
CA GLU A 80 9.29 22.40 -4.64
C GLU A 80 10.23 21.20 -4.58
N LEU A 81 9.70 20.02 -4.89
CA LEU A 81 10.49 18.79 -5.03
C LEU A 81 10.86 18.62 -6.49
N GLU A 82 12.15 18.48 -6.78
CA GLU A 82 12.61 18.07 -8.10
C GLU A 82 12.61 16.54 -8.22
N ARG A 83 12.13 16.02 -9.34
CA ARG A 83 12.13 14.59 -9.61
C ARG A 83 13.56 14.09 -9.78
N GLY A 84 14.04 13.35 -8.79
CA GLY A 84 15.27 12.57 -8.90
C GLY A 84 15.18 11.39 -9.88
N LYS A 85 16.02 10.38 -9.63
CA LYS A 85 16.05 9.15 -10.43
C LYS A 85 14.85 8.26 -10.09
N ILE A 86 14.22 7.69 -11.12
CA ILE A 86 13.24 6.61 -10.96
C ILE A 86 13.97 5.29 -11.20
N ILE A 87 13.91 4.37 -10.23
CA ILE A 87 14.64 3.10 -10.27
C ILE A 87 13.64 1.96 -10.06
N MET A 88 13.63 0.99 -10.97
CA MET A 88 12.87 -0.24 -10.80
C MET A 88 13.61 -1.19 -9.85
N LEU A 89 12.91 -1.68 -8.82
CA LEU A 89 13.48 -2.61 -7.86
C LEU A 89 13.06 -4.04 -8.19
N ASN A 90 13.99 -4.99 -8.04
CA ASN A 90 13.69 -6.40 -8.20
C ASN A 90 12.89 -6.93 -7.00
N GLU A 91 11.82 -7.67 -7.28
CA GLU A 91 11.06 -8.38 -6.25
C GLU A 91 11.85 -9.58 -5.73
N ARG A 92 11.88 -9.74 -4.40
CA ARG A 92 12.55 -10.90 -3.78
C ARG A 92 11.64 -12.11 -3.90
N LYS A 93 12.19 -13.23 -4.40
CA LYS A 93 11.47 -14.51 -4.40
C LYS A 93 11.29 -15.01 -2.97
N LEU A 94 10.06 -15.34 -2.59
CA LEU A 94 9.75 -15.97 -1.31
C LEU A 94 9.92 -17.49 -1.47
N SER A 95 10.92 -18.08 -0.80
CA SER A 95 11.22 -19.52 -0.87
C SER A 95 10.80 -20.29 0.39
N SER A 96 10.33 -19.60 1.43
CA SER A 96 9.94 -20.17 2.71
C SER A 96 8.48 -19.88 3.02
N LYS A 97 7.86 -20.76 3.84
CA LYS A 97 6.48 -20.58 4.32
C LYS A 97 6.31 -19.42 5.31
N ALA A 98 7.41 -18.94 5.87
CA ALA A 98 7.44 -17.84 6.82
C ALA A 98 8.57 -16.89 6.46
N VAL A 99 8.29 -15.59 6.51
CA VAL A 99 9.20 -14.51 6.14
C VAL A 99 9.01 -13.32 7.07
N THR A 100 10.11 -12.64 7.39
CA THR A 100 10.08 -11.44 8.24
C THR A 100 10.05 -10.19 7.38
N PHE A 101 9.09 -9.31 7.66
CA PHE A 101 8.96 -8.02 6.98
C PHE A 101 9.23 -6.86 7.94
N LYS A 102 9.81 -5.80 7.41
CA LYS A 102 9.89 -4.49 8.07
C LYS A 102 9.03 -3.51 7.28
N THR A 103 8.17 -2.77 7.97
CA THR A 103 7.28 -1.81 7.35
C THR A 103 8.05 -0.62 6.76
N LEU A 104 7.69 -0.23 5.53
CA LEU A 104 8.16 1.00 4.91
C LEU A 104 7.23 2.18 5.21
N SER A 105 5.93 1.91 5.36
CA SER A 105 4.88 2.82 5.80
C SER A 105 4.07 2.20 6.96
N PRO A 106 3.45 3.02 7.84
CA PRO A 106 2.61 2.50 8.92
C PRO A 106 1.45 1.64 8.39
N ILE A 107 1.14 0.55 9.09
CA ILE A 107 -0.02 -0.29 8.80
C ILE A 107 -1.20 0.26 9.61
N LEU A 108 -2.30 0.58 8.93
CA LEU A 108 -3.58 0.94 9.55
C LEU A 108 -4.52 -0.25 9.55
N ILE A 109 -5.02 -0.62 10.72
CA ILE A 109 -6.06 -1.63 10.91
C ILE A 109 -7.15 -0.97 11.73
N GLU A 110 -8.40 -1.08 11.31
CA GLU A 110 -9.53 -0.45 11.97
C GLU A 110 -10.62 -1.46 12.30
N ARG A 111 -11.26 -1.28 13.46
CA ARG A 111 -12.48 -1.97 13.88
C ARG A 111 -13.64 -1.00 13.79
N VAL A 112 -14.77 -1.47 13.28
CA VAL A 112 -16.02 -0.72 13.39
C VAL A 112 -16.69 -1.04 14.73
N GLU A 113 -16.85 -0.04 15.59
CA GLU A 113 -17.56 -0.14 16.87
C GLU A 113 -18.66 0.93 16.91
N ASN A 114 -19.93 0.51 17.08
CA ASN A 114 -21.09 1.40 17.09
C ASN A 114 -21.15 2.34 15.87
N GLY A 115 -20.81 1.82 14.68
CA GLY A 115 -20.80 2.58 13.43
C GLY A 115 -19.64 3.58 13.29
N LYS A 116 -18.65 3.54 14.18
CA LYS A 116 -17.43 4.37 14.09
C LYS A 116 -16.19 3.50 13.88
N GLU A 117 -15.35 3.89 12.94
CA GLU A 117 -14.05 3.27 12.70
C GLU A 117 -13.07 3.68 13.81
N ARG A 118 -12.37 2.70 14.39
CA ARG A 118 -11.37 2.90 15.44
C ARG A 118 -10.08 2.14 15.11
N PRO A 119 -8.91 2.80 15.15
CA PRO A 119 -7.64 2.14 14.86
C PRO A 119 -7.29 1.11 15.95
N ILE A 120 -6.75 -0.03 15.52
CA ILE A 120 -6.28 -1.11 16.37
C ILE A 120 -4.76 -1.16 16.28
N LEU A 121 -4.08 -1.21 17.43
CA LEU A 121 -2.64 -1.47 17.46
C LEU A 121 -2.38 -2.98 17.47
N PRO A 122 -1.33 -3.47 16.77
CA PRO A 122 -0.94 -4.89 16.82
C PRO A 122 -0.59 -5.39 18.24
N ILE A 123 -0.31 -4.47 19.16
CA ILE A 123 0.04 -4.75 20.56
C ILE A 123 -0.85 -3.87 21.43
N ASP A 124 -1.68 -4.50 22.26
CA ASP A 124 -2.60 -3.81 23.16
C ASP A 124 -1.91 -3.57 24.51
N LYS A 125 -1.84 -2.33 25.01
CA LYS A 125 -1.06 -2.00 26.23
C LYS A 125 -1.53 -2.72 27.50
N LYS A 126 -2.74 -3.27 27.51
CA LYS A 126 -3.29 -4.04 28.65
C LYS A 126 -2.77 -5.48 28.71
N ILE A 127 -2.23 -6.00 27.62
CA ILE A 127 -1.71 -7.35 27.54
C ILE A 127 -0.30 -7.18 26.98
N SER A 128 0.73 -7.42 27.79
CA SER A 128 2.14 -7.41 27.38
C SER A 128 2.51 -8.53 26.37
N GLN A 129 1.53 -9.02 25.62
CA GLN A 129 1.65 -10.03 24.58
C GLN A 129 1.15 -9.43 23.25
N PRO A 130 1.72 -9.81 22.10
CA PRO A 130 1.12 -9.49 20.80
C PRO A 130 -0.35 -9.87 20.81
N SER A 131 -1.22 -9.11 20.09
CA SER A 131 -2.64 -9.47 19.93
C SER A 131 -2.74 -10.99 19.79
N PRO A 132 -3.54 -11.69 20.63
CA PRO A 132 -3.46 -13.14 20.73
C PRO A 132 -3.49 -13.74 19.34
N GLU A 133 -2.67 -14.76 19.08
CA GLU A 133 -2.77 -15.55 17.84
C GLU A 133 -4.21 -16.04 17.65
N ASP A 134 -4.95 -16.20 18.75
CA ASP A 134 -6.38 -16.52 18.84
C ASP A 134 -7.36 -15.36 18.64
N ASN A 135 -6.89 -14.14 18.42
CA ASN A 135 -7.75 -13.03 18.05
C ASN A 135 -8.39 -13.34 16.70
N PRO A 136 -9.71 -13.54 16.63
CA PRO A 136 -10.39 -13.96 15.40
C PRO A 136 -10.21 -12.94 14.27
N ASP A 137 -10.01 -11.66 14.59
CA ASP A 137 -9.76 -10.62 13.60
C ASP A 137 -8.32 -10.68 13.05
N PHE A 138 -7.34 -11.05 13.89
CA PHE A 138 -5.97 -11.29 13.44
C PHE A 138 -5.87 -12.59 12.63
N LYS A 139 -6.54 -13.67 13.06
CA LYS A 139 -6.68 -14.90 12.25
C LYS A 139 -7.35 -14.62 10.91
N ARG A 140 -8.37 -13.75 10.87
CA ARG A 140 -9.03 -13.36 9.62
C ARG A 140 -8.12 -12.55 8.70
N PHE A 141 -7.25 -11.70 9.25
CA PHE A 141 -6.24 -10.96 8.48
C PHE A 141 -5.18 -11.90 7.87
N VAL A 142 -4.65 -12.83 8.67
CA VAL A 142 -3.64 -13.81 8.22
C VAL A 142 -4.23 -14.84 7.26
N ASN A 143 -5.46 -15.29 7.51
CA ASN A 143 -6.14 -16.33 6.73
C ASN A 143 -7.07 -15.75 5.66
N TYR A 144 -7.00 -14.45 5.34
CA TYR A 144 -7.76 -13.93 4.22
C TYR A 144 -7.24 -14.65 2.97
N PRO A 145 -8.08 -15.42 2.25
CA PRO A 145 -7.59 -16.17 1.12
C PRO A 145 -7.10 -15.16 0.09
N SER A 146 -5.82 -15.29 -0.28
CA SER A 146 -5.36 -14.92 -1.61
C SER A 146 -6.44 -15.36 -2.58
N LEU A 147 -6.97 -14.44 -3.40
CA LEU A 147 -7.94 -14.72 -4.44
C LEU A 147 -7.32 -15.66 -5.48
N THR A 148 -7.26 -16.94 -5.11
CA THR A 148 -6.89 -18.09 -5.93
C THR A 148 -7.75 -19.23 -5.43
N GLU A 149 -9.07 -19.12 -5.59
CA GLU A 149 -9.96 -20.27 -5.77
C GLU A 149 -11.34 -19.78 -6.22
N GLY A 150 -11.51 -19.75 -7.53
CA GLY A 150 -12.73 -19.37 -8.22
C GLY A 150 -12.71 -19.78 -9.68
N ALA A 151 -12.12 -20.94 -9.99
CA ALA A 151 -12.20 -21.58 -11.31
C ALA A 151 -12.10 -23.10 -11.18
N SER A 152 -12.92 -23.70 -10.31
CA SER A 152 -13.20 -25.14 -10.35
C SER A 152 -14.35 -25.40 -11.35
N GLY A 153 -14.07 -25.12 -12.64
CA GLY A 153 -14.85 -25.65 -13.75
C GLY A 153 -14.36 -27.06 -14.07
N ARG A 154 -15.26 -28.04 -14.02
CA ARG A 154 -15.00 -29.46 -14.29
C ARG A 154 -14.28 -29.64 -15.65
N LEU A 155 -13.11 -30.27 -15.64
CA LEU A 155 -12.53 -30.90 -16.82
C LEU A 155 -13.15 -32.31 -16.99
N PRO A 156 -13.74 -32.65 -18.14
CA PRO A 156 -14.31 -33.97 -18.35
C PRO A 156 -13.21 -35.03 -18.46
N THR A 157 -13.43 -36.14 -17.78
CA THR A 157 -12.58 -37.33 -17.77
C THR A 157 -12.52 -37.97 -19.16
N ARG A 158 -11.30 -38.12 -19.68
CA ARG A 158 -11.03 -38.90 -20.89
C ARG A 158 -11.13 -40.38 -20.51
N LYS A 159 -12.21 -41.05 -20.91
CA LYS A 159 -12.31 -42.52 -20.82
C LYS A 159 -11.34 -43.13 -21.82
N THR A 160 -10.37 -43.88 -21.32
CA THR A 160 -9.64 -44.91 -22.05
C THR A 160 -10.55 -46.09 -22.33
N ARG A 161 -10.75 -46.41 -23.61
CA ARG A 161 -10.80 -47.77 -24.14
C ARG A 161 -10.42 -47.71 -25.62
#